data_AF-A0A9X6UGM6-F1
#
_entry.id   AF-A0A9X6UGM6-F1
#
_cell.length_a   1.000
_cell.length_b   1.000
_cell.length_c   1.000
_cell.angle_alpha   90.00
_cell.angle_beta   90.00
_cell.angle_gamma   90.00
#
_symmetry.space_group_name_H-M   'P 1'
#
loop_
_entity.id
_entity.type
_entity.pdbx_description
1 polymer ?
#
loop_
_entity_poly.entity_id
_entity_poly.type
_entity_poly.pdbx_seq_one_letter_code
_entity_poly.pdbx_strand_id
1 'polypeptide(L)'
;MTQSRSAEAGILGFTYQFIQSTIKILSLEDSQTTFTIEGIEDLDVASAEENLLIQYKYHDAKKFTLSTIDKPIALMFKHFIDPNSQNPSNYVLFSYFGQKHTDSNKNIVTIDTQQDLQTLLNYANAKKILAGLNWSSSDELAFLKILKFEEAVDFDESINQLTRLLKSTFNISEYESQNLFLANSIYYINQLAIKKTQQERTITKQQFIDYLNSQSQTLQHSIIQRLYGKKAYISFLKKYMQAKNIKKFTSSYIIYLKDINDHTSRFIIDLANKFVANNAKKDTLPLTIIINDHSEKIINLKRNLLSINSTENHDLLFNDGYEMYHFCSTIFSNSPLLHLQPNGQKTQMASYNYRLLSFETYQSHKSDIQIDRPTHIIINNAINVVDLQNTIQSNVLKISNIEDIELLNLLGA
;
A
#
# COMPACT_ATOMS: atom_id res chain seq x y z
N MET A 1 4.55 6.23 28.21
CA MET A 1 5.02 7.15 27.14
C MET A 1 6.32 6.70 26.45
N THR A 2 6.64 5.40 26.42
CA THR A 2 7.84 4.85 25.73
C THR A 2 7.50 3.96 24.52
N GLN A 3 6.21 3.69 24.30
CA GLN A 3 5.74 2.73 23.30
C GLN A 3 5.59 3.33 21.87
N SER A 4 5.50 4.67 21.73
CA SER A 4 5.32 5.31 20.41
C SER A 4 6.62 5.37 19.59
N ARG A 5 7.75 5.75 20.20
CA ARG A 5 9.04 5.89 19.50
C ARG A 5 9.59 4.57 18.95
N SER A 6 9.37 3.47 19.67
CA SER A 6 9.81 2.14 19.22
C SER A 6 8.95 1.61 18.06
N ALA A 7 7.65 1.89 18.06
CA ALA A 7 6.75 1.51 16.98
C ALA A 7 7.03 2.34 15.71
N GLU A 8 7.25 3.65 15.86
CA GLU A 8 7.65 4.55 14.76
C GLU A 8 8.98 4.11 14.12
N ALA A 9 9.99 3.78 14.92
CA ALA A 9 11.27 3.29 14.41
C ALA A 9 11.14 1.91 13.72
N GLY A 10 10.27 1.04 14.22
CA GLY A 10 9.98 -0.26 13.60
C GLY A 10 9.30 -0.11 12.23
N ILE A 11 8.26 0.71 12.15
CA ILE A 11 7.54 0.99 10.88
C ILE A 11 8.46 1.64 9.85
N LEU A 12 9.34 2.56 10.28
CA LEU A 12 10.35 3.17 9.42
C LEU A 12 11.34 2.13 8.90
N GLY A 13 11.81 1.24 9.77
CA GLY A 13 12.67 0.11 9.42
C GLY A 13 12.03 -0.76 8.32
N PHE A 14 10.82 -1.26 8.54
CA PHE A 14 10.10 -2.07 7.53
C PHE A 14 9.90 -1.33 6.21
N THR A 15 9.53 -0.05 6.26
CA THR A 15 9.34 0.76 5.05
C THR A 15 10.66 0.89 4.28
N TYR A 16 11.78 1.08 4.98
CA TYR A 16 13.11 1.12 4.38
C TYR A 16 13.50 -0.19 3.69
N GLN A 17 13.22 -1.34 4.33
CA GLN A 17 13.47 -2.67 3.73
C GLN A 17 12.73 -2.83 2.41
N PHE A 18 11.47 -2.40 2.33
CA PHE A 18 10.68 -2.48 1.10
C PHE A 18 11.18 -1.54 0.00
N ILE A 19 11.65 -0.34 0.36
CA ILE A 19 12.29 0.58 -0.59
C ILE A 19 13.55 -0.06 -1.17
N GLN A 20 14.44 -0.57 -0.31
CA GLN A 20 15.69 -1.19 -0.75
C GLN A 20 15.47 -2.46 -1.56
N SER A 21 14.48 -3.27 -1.18
CA SER A 21 14.09 -4.44 -1.97
C SER A 21 13.64 -4.05 -3.38
N THR A 22 12.86 -2.98 -3.48
CA THR A 22 12.41 -2.45 -4.77
C THR A 22 13.59 -1.95 -5.60
N ILE A 23 14.53 -1.22 -5.00
CA ILE A 23 15.75 -0.76 -5.69
C ILE A 23 16.53 -1.96 -6.23
N LYS A 24 16.72 -3.02 -5.43
CA LYS A 24 17.44 -4.23 -5.87
C LYS A 24 16.74 -4.92 -7.03
N ILE A 25 15.41 -5.09 -6.95
CA ILE A 25 14.60 -5.70 -8.03
C ILE A 25 14.76 -4.94 -9.35
N LEU A 26 14.68 -3.61 -9.30
CA LEU A 26 14.73 -2.78 -10.51
C LEU A 26 16.15 -2.66 -11.09
N SER A 27 17.18 -2.73 -10.24
CA SER A 27 18.59 -2.57 -10.63
C SER A 27 19.17 -3.77 -11.38
N LEU A 28 18.66 -4.99 -11.18
CA LEU A 28 19.17 -6.19 -11.85
C LEU A 28 18.63 -6.30 -13.28
N GLU A 29 19.47 -6.57 -14.28
CA GLU A 29 19.05 -6.53 -15.68
C GLU A 29 18.10 -7.68 -16.07
N ASP A 30 18.36 -8.90 -15.60
CA ASP A 30 17.61 -10.08 -16.01
C ASP A 30 16.16 -10.08 -15.49
N SER A 31 15.22 -10.03 -16.44
CA SER A 31 13.77 -10.08 -16.23
C SER A 31 13.28 -11.35 -15.51
N GLN A 32 14.01 -12.45 -15.61
CA GLN A 32 13.66 -13.75 -15.04
C GLN A 32 14.27 -13.97 -13.65
N THR A 33 15.09 -13.04 -13.15
CA THR A 33 15.57 -13.09 -11.77
C THR A 33 14.37 -13.17 -10.82
N THR A 34 14.44 -14.13 -9.91
CA THR A 34 13.42 -14.37 -8.89
C THR A 34 13.80 -13.70 -7.58
N PHE A 35 12.79 -13.20 -6.89
CA PHE A 35 12.92 -12.47 -5.64
C PHE A 35 11.91 -13.04 -4.65
N THR A 36 12.37 -13.48 -3.49
CA THR A 36 11.51 -13.90 -2.39
C THR A 36 11.52 -12.81 -1.33
N ILE A 37 10.36 -12.20 -1.09
CA ILE A 37 10.20 -11.19 -0.05
C ILE A 37 9.99 -11.89 1.31
N GLU A 38 10.73 -11.47 2.34
CA GLU A 38 10.69 -12.10 3.68
C GLU A 38 10.98 -13.62 3.60
N GLY A 39 11.99 -14.00 2.83
CA GLY A 39 12.40 -15.39 2.60
C GLY A 39 13.20 -15.96 3.77
N ILE A 40 14.42 -16.43 3.49
CA ILE A 40 15.40 -16.78 4.52
C ILE A 40 15.88 -15.51 5.21
N GLU A 41 16.22 -14.49 4.43
CA GLU A 41 16.48 -13.13 4.90
C GLU A 41 15.36 -12.18 4.42
N ASP A 42 15.53 -10.86 4.63
CA ASP A 42 14.49 -9.88 4.25
C ASP A 42 14.19 -9.92 2.73
N LEU A 43 15.22 -10.16 1.91
CA LEU A 43 15.12 -10.39 0.47
C LEU A 43 16.08 -11.49 0.02
N ASP A 44 15.53 -12.54 -0.58
CA ASP A 44 16.32 -13.56 -1.27
C ASP A 44 16.26 -13.30 -2.78
N VAL A 45 17.41 -13.34 -3.44
CA VAL A 45 17.55 -13.14 -4.89
C VAL A 45 18.11 -14.41 -5.50
N ALA A 46 17.44 -14.97 -6.50
CA ALA A 46 17.96 -16.11 -7.25
C ALA A 46 17.88 -15.85 -8.76
N SER A 47 19.04 -15.87 -9.42
CA SER A 47 19.23 -15.84 -10.86
C SER A 47 20.02 -17.08 -11.31
N ALA A 48 20.29 -17.18 -12.62
CA ALA A 48 21.15 -18.24 -13.15
C ALA A 48 22.62 -18.13 -12.68
N GLU A 49 23.07 -16.92 -12.31
CA GLU A 49 24.47 -16.62 -11.99
C GLU A 49 24.71 -16.41 -10.49
N GLU A 50 23.73 -15.89 -9.77
CA GLU A 50 23.86 -15.50 -8.37
C GLU A 50 22.65 -15.92 -7.54
N ASN A 51 22.93 -16.41 -6.32
CA ASN A 51 21.95 -16.51 -5.25
C ASN A 51 22.42 -15.65 -4.07
N LEU A 52 21.63 -14.67 -3.66
CA LEU A 52 21.96 -13.72 -2.61
C LEU A 52 20.89 -13.75 -1.53
N LEU A 53 21.30 -13.79 -0.27
CA LEU A 53 20.39 -13.59 0.87
C LEU A 53 20.72 -12.24 1.52
N ILE A 54 19.80 -11.29 1.42
CA ILE A 54 20.03 -9.89 1.79
C ILE A 54 19.22 -9.55 3.04
N GLN A 55 19.93 -9.11 4.07
CA GLN A 55 19.35 -8.58 5.30
C GLN A 55 19.58 -7.08 5.36
N TYR A 56 18.51 -6.34 5.61
CA TYR A 56 18.54 -4.89 5.75
C TYR A 56 18.57 -4.48 7.23
N LYS A 57 19.34 -3.43 7.54
CA LYS A 57 19.34 -2.77 8.84
C LYS A 57 19.37 -1.25 8.71
N TYR A 58 18.40 -0.59 9.35
CA TYR A 58 18.30 0.87 9.37
C TYR A 58 18.38 1.41 10.80
N HIS A 59 19.44 2.16 11.10
CA HIS A 59 19.71 2.73 12.42
C HIS A 59 20.21 4.17 12.34
N ASP A 60 19.28 5.11 12.15
CA ASP A 60 19.61 6.54 12.05
C ASP A 60 20.30 7.12 13.31
N ALA A 61 19.88 6.68 14.49
CA ALA A 61 20.40 7.21 15.76
C ALA A 61 21.57 6.42 16.37
N LYS A 62 22.15 5.42 15.67
CA LYS A 62 23.22 4.58 16.23
C LYS A 62 24.50 4.66 15.39
N LYS A 63 25.62 4.40 16.07
CA LYS A 63 26.90 4.05 15.45
C LYS A 63 26.92 2.55 15.16
N PHE A 64 27.58 2.17 14.08
CA PHE A 64 27.88 0.77 13.79
C PHE A 64 28.77 0.17 14.88
N THR A 65 28.39 -1.00 15.41
CA THR A 65 29.23 -1.86 16.26
C THR A 65 28.94 -3.34 15.99
N LEU A 66 29.88 -4.25 16.28
CA LEU A 66 29.65 -5.69 16.17
C LEU A 66 28.42 -6.16 16.99
N SER A 67 28.19 -5.55 18.16
CA SER A 67 27.02 -5.85 19.00
C SER A 67 25.69 -5.40 18.39
N THR A 68 25.68 -4.39 17.52
CA THR A 68 24.43 -3.94 16.85
C THR A 68 24.00 -4.86 15.72
N ILE A 69 24.93 -5.67 15.19
CA ILE A 69 24.70 -6.61 14.09
C ILE A 69 24.88 -8.07 14.52
N ASP A 70 25.01 -8.35 15.82
CA ASP A 70 25.27 -9.70 16.33
C ASP A 70 24.14 -10.67 15.95
N LYS A 71 22.90 -10.21 16.07
CA LYS A 71 21.70 -10.97 15.74
C LYS A 71 21.62 -11.34 14.25
N PRO A 72 21.65 -10.40 13.29
CA PRO A 72 21.53 -10.77 11.87
C PRO A 72 22.69 -11.66 11.41
N ILE A 73 23.94 -11.37 11.79
CA ILE A 73 25.08 -12.22 11.39
C ILE A 73 24.96 -13.63 11.99
N ALA A 74 24.48 -13.78 13.22
CA ALA A 74 24.27 -15.10 13.81
C ALA A 74 23.16 -15.91 13.12
N LEU A 75 22.12 -15.26 12.59
CA LEU A 75 21.06 -15.93 11.82
C LEU A 75 21.61 -16.42 10.47
N MET A 76 22.35 -15.58 9.75
CA MET A 76 23.04 -15.96 8.51
C MET A 76 24.01 -17.12 8.75
N PHE A 77 24.82 -17.04 9.82
CA PHE A 77 25.78 -18.09 10.15
C PHE A 77 25.09 -19.39 10.56
N LYS A 78 23.98 -19.31 11.32
CA LYS A 78 23.15 -20.47 11.66
C LYS A 78 22.62 -21.16 10.41
N HIS A 79 22.11 -20.41 9.45
CA HIS A 79 21.66 -20.95 8.17
C HIS A 79 22.84 -21.57 7.40
N PHE A 80 24.02 -20.94 7.45
CA PHE A 80 25.20 -21.42 6.74
C PHE A 80 25.69 -22.81 7.19
N ILE A 81 25.66 -23.06 8.51
CA ILE A 81 26.15 -24.32 9.10
C ILE A 81 25.07 -25.41 9.15
N ASP A 82 23.83 -25.12 8.76
CA ASP A 82 22.77 -26.14 8.72
C ASP A 82 23.01 -27.09 7.53
N PRO A 83 23.20 -28.40 7.76
CA PRO A 83 23.47 -29.35 6.68
C PRO A 83 22.28 -29.52 5.72
N ASN A 84 21.08 -29.09 6.09
CA ASN A 84 19.89 -29.15 5.23
C ASN A 84 19.69 -27.86 4.41
N SER A 85 20.47 -26.82 4.70
CA SER A 85 20.38 -25.53 4.01
C SER A 85 21.18 -25.54 2.71
N GLN A 86 20.61 -24.91 1.69
CA GLN A 86 21.36 -24.60 0.47
C GLN A 86 22.02 -23.23 0.64
N ASN A 87 23.35 -23.23 0.68
CA ASN A 87 24.11 -22.00 0.87
C ASN A 87 24.04 -21.09 -0.37
N PRO A 88 23.84 -19.77 -0.16
CA PRO A 88 23.85 -18.81 -1.25
C PRO A 88 25.27 -18.57 -1.76
N SER A 89 25.37 -17.87 -2.89
CA SER A 89 26.64 -17.31 -3.36
C SER A 89 27.16 -16.25 -2.39
N ASN A 90 26.28 -15.41 -1.84
CA ASN A 90 26.62 -14.47 -0.77
C ASN A 90 25.49 -14.24 0.23
N TYR A 91 25.86 -14.02 1.50
CA TYR A 91 25.03 -13.33 2.48
C TYR A 91 25.41 -11.86 2.47
N VAL A 92 24.43 -10.96 2.39
CA VAL A 92 24.66 -9.52 2.32
C VAL A 92 23.98 -8.82 3.49
N LEU A 93 24.76 -8.16 4.35
CA LEU A 93 24.24 -7.21 5.32
C LEU A 93 24.25 -5.81 4.71
N PHE A 94 23.10 -5.34 4.28
CA PHE A 94 22.89 -4.00 3.71
C PHE A 94 22.42 -3.06 4.81
N SER A 95 23.23 -2.07 5.19
CA SER A 95 22.93 -1.30 6.41
C SER A 95 23.27 0.18 6.36
N TYR A 96 22.39 0.98 6.99
CA TYR A 96 22.58 2.40 7.24
C TYR A 96 22.69 2.66 8.75
N PHE A 97 23.74 3.40 9.12
CA PHE A 97 23.98 3.90 10.47
C PHE A 97 24.25 5.41 10.39
N GLY A 98 23.41 6.22 11.04
CA GLY A 98 23.47 7.68 10.90
C GLY A 98 24.59 8.34 11.72
N GLN A 99 25.20 7.64 12.67
CA GLN A 99 26.40 8.12 13.36
C GLN A 99 27.67 7.55 12.73
N LYS A 100 28.51 8.44 12.20
CA LYS A 100 29.77 8.08 11.54
C LYS A 100 30.72 7.32 12.47
N HIS A 101 31.51 6.41 11.89
CA HIS A 101 32.62 5.80 12.61
C HIS A 101 33.73 6.83 12.83
N THR A 102 34.32 6.86 14.02
CA THR A 102 35.31 7.87 14.44
C THR A 102 36.64 7.78 13.67
N ASP A 103 36.94 6.61 13.10
CA ASP A 103 38.27 6.27 12.60
C ASP A 103 38.32 5.86 11.12
N SER A 104 37.26 6.08 10.35
CA SER A 104 37.30 5.89 8.89
C SER A 104 36.24 6.75 8.18
N ASN A 105 36.47 7.09 6.92
CA ASN A 105 35.47 7.71 6.04
C ASN A 105 34.31 6.76 5.65
N LYS A 106 34.16 5.60 6.31
CA LYS A 106 33.09 4.61 6.07
C LYS A 106 32.14 4.55 7.27
N ASN A 107 30.84 4.41 7.03
CA ASN A 107 29.84 4.32 8.12
C ASN A 107 29.65 2.90 8.67
N ILE A 108 30.29 1.88 8.07
CA ILE A 108 30.23 0.47 8.50
C ILE A 108 31.62 -0.11 8.73
N VAL A 109 31.73 -1.07 9.67
CA VAL A 109 32.94 -1.86 9.90
C VAL A 109 32.70 -3.28 9.38
N THR A 110 33.52 -3.72 8.44
CA THR A 110 33.47 -5.09 7.90
C THR A 110 34.02 -6.08 8.92
N ILE A 111 33.49 -7.30 8.92
CA ILE A 111 34.04 -8.43 9.68
C ILE A 111 35.02 -9.14 8.74
N ASP A 112 36.28 -8.74 8.79
CA ASP A 112 37.29 -9.22 7.84
C ASP A 112 38.15 -10.36 8.41
N THR A 113 38.13 -10.56 9.74
CA THR A 113 38.93 -11.59 10.39
C THR A 113 38.07 -12.62 11.12
N GLN A 114 38.61 -13.83 11.26
CA GLN A 114 38.02 -14.87 12.07
C GLN A 114 37.84 -14.43 13.54
N GLN A 115 38.76 -13.63 14.06
CA GLN A 115 38.68 -13.10 15.42
C GLN A 115 37.50 -12.14 15.59
N ASP A 116 37.23 -11.29 14.59
CA ASP A 116 36.08 -10.39 14.62
C ASP A 116 34.77 -11.16 14.63
N LEU A 117 34.68 -12.21 13.79
CA LEU A 117 33.53 -13.11 13.76
C LEU A 117 33.35 -13.79 15.12
N GLN A 118 34.37 -14.43 15.66
CA GLN A 118 34.31 -15.09 16.97
C GLN A 118 33.94 -14.11 18.11
N THR A 119 34.41 -12.87 18.03
CA THR A 119 34.02 -11.81 18.97
C THR A 119 32.55 -11.49 18.83
N LEU A 120 32.04 -11.34 17.60
CA LEU A 120 30.63 -11.11 17.34
C LEU A 120 29.76 -12.27 17.85
N LEU A 121 30.14 -13.50 17.53
CA LEU A 121 29.40 -14.71 17.91
C LEU A 121 29.31 -14.89 19.44
N ASN A 122 30.16 -14.17 20.19
CA ASN A 122 30.16 -14.16 21.64
C ASN A 122 29.21 -13.15 22.30
N TYR A 123 28.58 -12.25 21.54
CA TYR A 123 27.55 -11.36 22.06
C TYR A 123 26.26 -12.10 22.39
N ALA A 124 25.42 -11.45 23.21
CA ALA A 124 24.27 -12.09 23.85
C ALA A 124 23.23 -12.65 22.87
N ASN A 125 22.90 -11.93 21.78
CA ASN A 125 21.91 -12.45 20.83
C ASN A 125 22.48 -13.59 20.00
N ALA A 126 23.74 -13.45 19.56
CA ALA A 126 24.41 -14.48 18.78
C ALA A 126 24.53 -15.81 19.56
N LYS A 127 25.01 -15.75 20.81
CA LYS A 127 25.05 -16.92 21.71
C LYS A 127 23.71 -17.59 21.87
N LYS A 128 22.63 -16.80 22.00
CA LYS A 128 21.28 -17.33 22.13
C LYS A 128 20.81 -18.06 20.87
N ILE A 129 21.09 -17.50 19.69
CA ILE A 129 20.67 -18.07 18.40
C ILE A 129 21.41 -19.38 18.09
N LEU A 130 22.70 -19.43 18.44
CA LEU A 130 23.60 -20.54 18.13
C LEU A 130 23.72 -21.57 19.26
N ALA A 131 22.93 -21.42 20.32
CA ALA A 131 22.96 -22.33 21.46
C ALA A 131 22.70 -23.78 21.03
N GLY A 132 23.61 -24.68 21.39
CA GLY A 132 23.51 -26.11 21.08
C GLY A 132 23.94 -26.50 19.66
N LEU A 133 24.38 -25.54 18.85
CA LEU A 133 24.98 -25.82 17.54
C LEU A 133 26.50 -25.98 17.68
N ASN A 134 27.06 -26.84 16.84
CA ASN A 134 28.51 -27.05 16.74
C ASN A 134 28.95 -26.71 15.33
N TRP A 135 30.12 -26.08 15.22
CA TRP A 135 30.77 -25.77 13.95
C TRP A 135 32.28 -25.82 14.14
N SER A 136 33.00 -25.92 13.04
CA SER A 136 34.44 -25.95 12.98
C SER A 136 35.01 -24.56 12.66
N SER A 137 36.30 -24.36 12.92
CA SER A 137 37.02 -23.17 12.46
C SER A 137 37.03 -23.03 10.93
N SER A 138 36.94 -24.15 10.19
CA SER A 138 36.79 -24.10 8.74
C SER A 138 35.44 -23.53 8.30
N ASP A 139 34.37 -23.75 9.06
CA ASP A 139 33.05 -23.20 8.75
C ASP A 139 33.05 -21.68 8.91
N GLU A 140 33.68 -21.15 9.96
CA GLU A 140 33.85 -19.72 10.18
C GLU A 140 34.58 -19.05 9.01
N LEU A 141 35.70 -19.63 8.58
CA LEU A 141 36.50 -19.12 7.46
C LEU A 141 35.75 -19.24 6.12
N ALA A 142 34.97 -20.30 5.93
CA ALA A 142 34.15 -20.47 4.74
C ALA A 142 33.00 -19.45 4.68
N PHE A 143 32.33 -19.22 5.81
CA PHE A 143 31.28 -18.21 5.93
C PHE A 143 31.80 -16.80 5.62
N LEU A 144 32.96 -16.42 6.17
CA LEU A 144 33.57 -15.10 5.92
C LEU A 144 33.84 -14.83 4.43
N LYS A 145 34.09 -15.85 3.61
CA LYS A 145 34.32 -15.67 2.17
C LYS A 145 33.08 -15.18 1.44
N ILE A 146 31.91 -15.60 1.89
CA ILE A 146 30.61 -15.32 1.25
C ILE A 146 29.78 -14.29 2.03
N LEU A 147 30.24 -13.84 3.20
CA LEU A 147 29.64 -12.71 3.92
C LEU A 147 30.09 -11.39 3.28
N LYS A 148 29.15 -10.52 2.94
CA LYS A 148 29.36 -9.20 2.36
C LYS A 148 28.62 -8.14 3.16
N PHE A 149 29.19 -6.94 3.16
CA PHE A 149 28.61 -5.77 3.78
C PHE A 149 28.43 -4.69 2.72
N GLU A 150 27.23 -4.13 2.66
CA GLU A 150 26.91 -3.03 1.76
C GLU A 150 26.46 -1.82 2.59
N GLU A 151 27.09 -0.68 2.34
CA GLU A 151 26.75 0.58 2.98
C GLU A 151 25.54 1.19 2.28
N ALA A 152 24.52 1.46 3.07
CA ALA A 152 23.27 2.00 2.58
C ALA A 152 23.21 3.52 2.79
N VAL A 153 22.37 4.19 2.01
CA VAL A 153 22.07 5.62 2.18
C VAL A 153 20.92 5.85 3.15
N ASP A 154 20.73 7.09 3.58
CA ASP A 154 19.60 7.44 4.45
C ASP A 154 18.24 7.24 3.76
N PHE A 155 17.16 7.37 4.54
CA PHE A 155 15.81 7.13 4.05
C PHE A 155 15.41 8.04 2.88
N ASP A 156 15.75 9.33 2.96
CA ASP A 156 15.34 10.31 1.95
C ASP A 156 16.10 10.11 0.64
N GLU A 157 17.41 9.83 0.69
CA GLU A 157 18.16 9.50 -0.52
C GLU A 157 17.75 8.16 -1.11
N SER A 158 17.33 7.20 -0.28
CA SER A 158 16.75 5.94 -0.78
C SER A 158 15.47 6.18 -1.59
N ILE A 159 14.59 7.07 -1.12
CA ILE A 159 13.39 7.50 -1.86
C ILE A 159 13.77 8.18 -3.18
N ASN A 160 14.77 9.06 -3.17
CA ASN A 160 15.24 9.74 -4.36
C ASN A 160 15.81 8.77 -5.39
N GLN A 161 16.65 7.82 -4.96
CA GLN A 161 17.23 6.78 -5.81
C GLN A 161 16.14 5.93 -6.44
N LEU A 162 15.18 5.45 -5.64
CA LEU A 162 14.07 4.65 -6.14
C LEU A 162 13.23 5.44 -7.16
N THR A 163 12.94 6.71 -6.88
CA THR A 163 12.20 7.60 -7.80
C THR A 163 12.93 7.77 -9.13
N ARG A 164 14.25 7.99 -9.12
CA ARG A 164 15.05 8.08 -10.36
C ARG A 164 15.01 6.77 -11.14
N LEU A 165 15.13 5.64 -10.45
CA LEU A 165 15.13 4.31 -11.06
C LEU A 165 13.78 3.93 -11.65
N LEU A 166 12.67 4.24 -10.97
CA LEU A 166 11.32 4.05 -11.51
C LEU A 166 11.10 4.92 -12.76
N LYS A 167 11.53 6.18 -12.71
CA LYS A 167 11.44 7.10 -13.83
C LYS A 167 12.14 6.57 -15.08
N SER A 168 13.39 6.11 -14.94
CA SER A 168 14.16 5.57 -16.06
C SER A 168 13.60 4.23 -16.54
N THR A 169 13.22 3.33 -15.62
CA THR A 169 12.73 1.99 -15.96
C THR A 169 11.43 2.04 -16.75
N PHE A 170 10.51 2.93 -16.37
CA PHE A 170 9.18 3.01 -16.99
C PHE A 170 9.05 4.12 -18.04
N ASN A 171 10.09 4.95 -18.23
CA ASN A 171 10.07 6.12 -19.11
C ASN A 171 8.86 7.05 -18.86
N ILE A 172 8.65 7.36 -17.58
CA ILE A 172 7.51 8.15 -17.09
C ILE A 172 7.93 9.56 -16.65
N SER A 173 6.97 10.44 -16.40
CA SER A 173 7.25 11.75 -15.83
C SER A 173 7.76 11.67 -14.39
N GLU A 174 8.45 12.72 -13.94
CA GLU A 174 8.83 12.87 -12.53
C GLU A 174 7.61 12.77 -11.60
N TYR A 175 6.49 13.35 -12.05
CA TYR A 175 5.24 13.34 -11.32
C TYR A 175 4.70 11.91 -11.14
N GLU A 176 4.64 11.11 -12.20
CA GLU A 176 4.16 9.73 -12.13
C GLU A 176 5.10 8.86 -11.29
N SER A 177 6.41 9.05 -11.41
CA SER A 177 7.39 8.32 -10.61
C SER A 177 7.20 8.57 -9.11
N GLN A 178 7.20 9.84 -8.70
CA GLN A 178 7.08 10.23 -7.29
C GLN A 178 5.72 9.88 -6.68
N ASN A 179 4.64 10.07 -7.43
CA ASN A 179 3.30 10.08 -6.86
C ASN A 179 2.48 8.82 -7.12
N LEU A 180 2.85 8.01 -8.12
CA LEU A 180 2.14 6.79 -8.48
C LEU A 180 3.05 5.57 -8.29
N PHE A 181 4.14 5.50 -9.04
CA PHE A 181 4.98 4.29 -9.09
C PHE A 181 5.73 4.02 -7.78
N LEU A 182 6.20 5.06 -7.09
CA LEU A 182 6.85 4.91 -5.79
C LEU A 182 5.93 4.27 -4.75
N ALA A 183 4.69 4.74 -4.67
CA ALA A 183 3.73 4.20 -3.71
C ALA A 183 3.23 2.80 -4.12
N ASN A 184 3.00 2.57 -5.43
CA ASN A 184 2.60 1.28 -5.97
C ASN A 184 3.64 0.18 -5.76
N SER A 185 4.93 0.50 -5.93
CA SER A 185 6.03 -0.45 -5.73
C SER A 185 6.14 -0.90 -4.27
N ILE A 186 6.19 0.06 -3.34
CA ILE A 186 6.24 -0.24 -1.91
C ILE A 186 4.98 -0.97 -1.45
N TYR A 187 3.81 -0.60 -1.97
CA TYR A 187 2.56 -1.33 -1.69
C TYR A 187 2.67 -2.79 -2.11
N TYR A 188 3.17 -3.06 -3.32
CA TYR A 188 3.25 -4.42 -3.84
C TYR A 188 4.19 -5.31 -3.02
N ILE A 189 5.39 -4.81 -2.71
CA ILE A 189 6.34 -5.54 -1.85
C ILE A 189 5.72 -5.82 -0.48
N ASN A 190 5.01 -4.86 0.11
CA ASN A 190 4.30 -5.06 1.37
C ASN A 190 3.21 -6.13 1.26
N GLN A 191 2.45 -6.18 0.15
CA GLN A 191 1.44 -7.21 -0.07
C GLN A 191 2.03 -8.61 -0.25
N LEU A 192 3.24 -8.71 -0.82
CA LEU A 192 3.97 -9.96 -0.88
C LEU A 192 4.43 -10.35 0.52
N ALA A 193 5.08 -9.46 1.27
CA ALA A 193 5.61 -9.73 2.61
C ALA A 193 4.59 -10.39 3.58
N ILE A 194 3.30 -10.04 3.47
CA ILE A 194 2.24 -10.57 4.34
C ILE A 194 1.60 -11.89 3.86
N LYS A 195 2.02 -12.46 2.73
CA LYS A 195 1.50 -13.76 2.26
C LYS A 195 1.95 -14.89 3.15
N LYS A 196 1.15 -15.97 3.20
CA LYS A 196 1.35 -17.07 4.14
C LYS A 196 2.52 -17.97 3.75
N THR A 197 2.69 -18.24 2.46
CA THR A 197 3.70 -19.19 1.97
C THR A 197 4.82 -18.47 1.25
N GLN A 198 6.04 -19.04 1.30
CA GLN A 198 7.19 -18.49 0.57
C GLN A 198 6.94 -18.40 -0.94
N GLN A 199 6.25 -19.38 -1.52
CA GLN A 199 5.91 -19.38 -2.94
C GLN A 199 5.05 -18.17 -3.33
N GLU A 200 4.06 -17.79 -2.51
CA GLU A 200 3.23 -16.60 -2.74
C GLU A 200 4.00 -15.28 -2.55
N ARG A 201 5.17 -15.33 -1.89
CA ARG A 201 6.07 -14.19 -1.68
C ARG A 201 7.16 -14.09 -2.76
N THR A 202 7.19 -15.05 -3.67
CA THR A 202 8.21 -15.14 -4.72
C THR A 202 7.67 -14.56 -6.02
N ILE A 203 8.42 -13.65 -6.62
CA ILE A 203 8.08 -12.99 -7.89
C ILE A 203 9.32 -12.89 -8.79
N THR A 204 9.11 -12.80 -10.11
CA THR A 204 10.15 -12.39 -11.05
C THR A 204 10.20 -10.87 -11.21
N LYS A 205 11.32 -10.33 -11.70
CA LYS A 205 11.39 -8.92 -12.11
C LYS A 205 10.30 -8.59 -13.15
N GLN A 206 10.05 -9.47 -14.10
CA GLN A 206 9.00 -9.24 -15.11
C GLN A 206 7.61 -9.10 -14.47
N GLN A 207 7.24 -10.01 -13.56
CA GLN A 207 5.97 -9.93 -12.82
C GLN A 207 5.87 -8.63 -11.99
N PHE A 208 6.97 -8.16 -11.43
CA PHE A 208 7.02 -6.88 -10.73
C PHE A 208 6.70 -5.70 -11.66
N ILE A 209 7.34 -5.67 -12.83
CA ILE A 209 7.12 -4.63 -13.85
C ILE A 209 5.68 -4.66 -14.36
N ASP A 210 5.15 -5.85 -14.68
CA ASP A 210 3.79 -6.03 -15.17
C ASP A 210 2.76 -5.53 -14.16
N TYR A 211 2.97 -5.83 -12.87
CA TYR A 211 2.14 -5.32 -11.79
C TYR A 211 2.14 -3.78 -11.78
N LEU A 212 3.31 -3.14 -11.80
CA LEU A 212 3.39 -1.67 -11.73
C LEU A 212 2.74 -1.00 -12.93
N ASN A 213 2.93 -1.53 -14.13
CA ASN A 213 2.25 -1.05 -15.34
C ASN A 213 0.72 -1.14 -15.19
N SER A 214 0.20 -2.26 -14.65
CA SER A 214 -1.23 -2.45 -14.42
C SER A 214 -1.83 -1.47 -13.39
N GLN A 215 -1.01 -0.94 -12.48
CA GLN A 215 -1.41 0.00 -11.44
C GLN A 215 -1.02 1.46 -11.76
N SER A 216 -0.58 1.76 -12.98
CA SER A 216 -0.05 3.08 -13.38
C SER A 216 -1.00 4.26 -13.14
N GLN A 217 -2.32 4.02 -13.03
CA GLN A 217 -3.33 5.04 -12.72
C GLN A 217 -3.91 4.95 -11.30
N THR A 218 -3.36 4.07 -10.47
CA THR A 218 -3.84 3.81 -9.10
C THR A 218 -3.03 4.58 -8.09
N LEU A 219 -3.72 5.29 -7.19
CA LEU A 219 -3.14 5.95 -6.03
C LEU A 219 -3.22 5.06 -4.77
N GLN A 220 -2.06 4.74 -4.18
CA GLN A 220 -1.96 3.98 -2.93
C GLN A 220 -1.90 4.92 -1.72
N HIS A 221 -3.08 5.37 -1.30
CA HIS A 221 -3.22 6.45 -0.33
C HIS A 221 -2.53 6.17 1.01
N SER A 222 -2.65 4.95 1.53
CA SER A 222 -2.03 4.55 2.81
C SER A 222 -0.49 4.62 2.75
N ILE A 223 0.11 4.27 1.61
CA ILE A 223 1.56 4.34 1.43
C ILE A 223 2.00 5.80 1.28
N ILE A 224 1.32 6.60 0.48
CA ILE A 224 1.66 8.03 0.29
C ILE A 224 1.56 8.77 1.63
N GLN A 225 0.53 8.51 2.42
CA GLN A 225 0.38 9.09 3.76
C GLN A 225 1.48 8.64 4.71
N ARG A 226 1.90 7.37 4.63
CA ARG A 226 3.02 6.84 5.44
C ARG A 226 4.35 7.49 5.07
N LEU A 227 4.61 7.74 3.78
CA LEU A 227 5.86 8.32 3.29
C LEU A 227 5.98 9.82 3.59
N TYR A 228 4.93 10.59 3.32
CA TYR A 228 5.01 12.06 3.38
C TYR A 228 4.29 12.67 4.58
N GLY A 229 3.56 11.85 5.33
CA GLY A 229 2.67 12.31 6.38
C GLY A 229 1.38 12.92 5.86
N LYS A 230 0.39 12.98 6.76
CA LYS A 230 -0.98 13.41 6.48
C LYS A 230 -1.09 14.78 5.79
N LYS A 231 -0.38 15.80 6.28
CA LYS A 231 -0.48 17.17 5.74
C LYS A 231 -0.01 17.25 4.30
N ALA A 232 1.14 16.64 4.00
CA ALA A 232 1.70 16.63 2.65
C ALA A 232 0.82 15.82 1.69
N TYR A 233 0.33 14.67 2.15
CA TYR A 233 -0.59 13.83 1.40
C TYR A 233 -1.89 14.55 1.01
N ILE A 234 -2.55 15.26 1.94
CA ILE A 234 -3.76 16.05 1.63
C ILE A 234 -3.45 17.13 0.58
N SER A 235 -2.30 17.81 0.70
CA SER A 235 -1.88 18.82 -0.28
C SER A 235 -1.65 18.23 -1.67
N PHE A 236 -0.95 17.08 -1.73
CA PHE A 236 -0.75 16.32 -2.96
C PHE A 236 -2.08 15.92 -3.61
N LEU A 237 -3.01 15.38 -2.82
CA LEU A 237 -4.29 14.89 -3.33
C LEU A 237 -5.15 16.02 -3.90
N LYS A 238 -5.18 17.18 -3.26
CA LYS A 238 -5.84 18.38 -3.83
C LYS A 238 -5.26 18.75 -5.20
N LYS A 239 -3.93 18.75 -5.33
CA LYS A 239 -3.26 19.03 -6.61
C LYS A 239 -3.55 17.97 -7.66
N TYR A 240 -3.56 16.69 -7.29
CA TYR A 240 -3.95 15.58 -8.17
C TYR A 240 -5.37 15.76 -8.72
N MET A 241 -6.33 16.01 -7.82
CA MET A 241 -7.74 16.22 -8.19
C MET A 241 -7.90 17.43 -9.11
N GLN A 242 -7.21 18.54 -8.80
CA GLN A 242 -7.21 19.74 -9.64
C GLN A 242 -6.63 19.49 -11.03
N ALA A 243 -5.47 18.80 -11.11
CA ALA A 243 -4.82 18.47 -12.38
C ALA A 243 -5.67 17.55 -13.26
N LYS A 244 -6.48 16.68 -12.64
CA LYS A 244 -7.43 15.79 -13.33
C LYS A 244 -8.82 16.41 -13.53
N ASN A 245 -9.02 17.69 -13.17
CA ASN A 245 -10.31 18.38 -13.23
C ASN A 245 -11.44 17.63 -12.50
N ILE A 246 -11.11 16.93 -11.41
CA ILE A 246 -12.07 16.20 -10.58
C ILE A 246 -12.65 17.19 -9.59
N LYS A 247 -13.95 17.47 -9.72
CA LYS A 247 -14.68 18.44 -8.90
C LYS A 247 -15.52 17.71 -7.86
N LYS A 248 -15.46 18.17 -6.62
CA LYS A 248 -16.18 17.57 -5.48
C LYS A 248 -17.66 17.30 -5.77
N PHE A 249 -18.41 18.32 -6.19
CA PHE A 249 -19.86 18.21 -6.31
C PHE A 249 -20.34 17.86 -7.71
N THR A 250 -19.56 18.20 -8.74
CA THR A 250 -20.00 18.14 -10.14
C THR A 250 -19.32 17.05 -10.97
N SER A 251 -18.45 16.25 -10.36
CA SER A 251 -17.93 15.01 -10.96
C SER A 251 -18.68 13.79 -10.41
N SER A 252 -18.81 12.75 -11.22
CA SER A 252 -19.35 11.47 -10.77
C SER A 252 -18.33 10.67 -9.97
N TYR A 253 -18.78 10.03 -8.89
CA TYR A 253 -17.98 9.15 -8.07
C TYR A 253 -18.67 7.79 -7.91
N ILE A 254 -17.88 6.73 -8.01
CA ILE A 254 -18.31 5.37 -7.68
C ILE A 254 -17.42 4.86 -6.56
N ILE A 255 -18.02 4.55 -5.42
CA ILE A 255 -17.34 4.14 -4.20
C ILE A 255 -17.64 2.66 -3.96
N TYR A 256 -16.61 1.83 -4.05
CA TYR A 256 -16.69 0.40 -3.80
C TYR A 256 -16.32 0.11 -2.35
N LEU A 257 -17.23 -0.55 -1.64
CA LEU A 257 -17.07 -0.98 -0.25
C LEU A 257 -17.12 -2.50 -0.15
N LYS A 258 -16.42 -3.05 0.82
CA LYS A 258 -16.42 -4.47 1.19
C LYS A 258 -16.25 -4.59 2.70
N ASP A 259 -16.60 -5.76 3.24
CA ASP A 259 -16.51 -6.11 4.65
C ASP A 259 -17.40 -5.21 5.51
N ILE A 260 -18.71 -5.25 5.23
CA ILE A 260 -19.73 -4.52 5.99
C ILE A 260 -19.59 -4.88 7.48
N ASN A 261 -19.50 -3.83 8.29
CA ASN A 261 -19.40 -3.87 9.74
C ASN A 261 -20.34 -2.85 10.38
N ASP A 262 -20.33 -2.77 11.72
CA ASP A 262 -21.23 -1.92 12.50
C ASP A 262 -21.06 -0.41 12.22
N HIS A 263 -19.91 0.00 11.68
CA HIS A 263 -19.62 1.41 11.34
C HIS A 263 -20.04 1.78 9.90
N THR A 264 -20.34 0.80 9.05
CA THR A 264 -20.56 1.01 7.61
C THR A 264 -21.76 1.91 7.32
N SER A 265 -22.90 1.70 7.99
CA SER A 265 -24.10 2.53 7.80
C SER A 265 -23.83 3.99 8.15
N ARG A 266 -23.14 4.24 9.28
CA ARG A 266 -22.79 5.59 9.72
C ARG A 266 -21.85 6.27 8.74
N PHE A 267 -20.84 5.55 8.26
CA PHE A 267 -19.92 6.04 7.24
C PHE A 267 -20.65 6.49 5.96
N ILE A 268 -21.58 5.68 5.46
CA ILE A 268 -22.38 6.01 4.26
C ILE A 268 -23.22 7.28 4.48
N ILE A 269 -23.88 7.39 5.64
CA ILE A 269 -24.69 8.57 5.98
C ILE A 269 -23.83 9.83 6.10
N ASP A 270 -22.70 9.76 6.80
CA ASP A 270 -21.80 10.90 6.97
C ASP A 270 -21.20 11.34 5.61
N LEU A 271 -20.88 10.38 4.75
CA LEU A 271 -20.41 10.61 3.39
C LEU A 271 -21.47 11.27 2.50
N ALA A 272 -22.69 10.72 2.48
CA ALA A 272 -23.81 11.30 1.74
C ALA A 272 -24.13 12.71 2.23
N ASN A 273 -24.13 12.94 3.54
CA ASN A 273 -24.29 14.27 4.13
C ASN A 273 -23.23 15.25 3.62
N LYS A 274 -21.95 14.87 3.52
CA LYS A 274 -20.92 15.81 3.03
C LYS A 274 -21.06 16.20 1.56
N PHE A 275 -21.70 15.38 0.74
CA PHE A 275 -21.96 15.67 -0.67
C PHE A 275 -23.26 16.44 -0.88
N VAL A 276 -24.29 16.12 -0.09
CA VAL A 276 -25.68 16.49 -0.42
C VAL A 276 -26.39 17.25 0.72
N ALA A 277 -25.72 17.51 1.86
CA ALA A 277 -26.36 18.23 2.96
C ALA A 277 -26.89 19.60 2.51
N ASN A 278 -28.08 19.92 3.03
CA ASN A 278 -28.89 21.12 2.87
C ASN A 278 -28.14 22.33 2.29
N ASN A 279 -28.64 22.84 1.15
CA ASN A 279 -28.02 23.89 0.31
C ASN A 279 -27.00 23.41 -0.73
N ALA A 280 -26.96 22.12 -1.07
CA ALA A 280 -26.24 21.65 -2.25
C ALA A 280 -26.66 22.45 -3.49
N LYS A 281 -25.70 22.73 -4.38
CA LYS A 281 -26.00 23.42 -5.63
C LYS A 281 -26.82 22.50 -6.54
N LYS A 282 -27.62 23.08 -7.43
CA LYS A 282 -28.46 22.32 -8.37
C LYS A 282 -27.69 21.36 -9.29
N ASP A 283 -26.39 21.59 -9.49
CA ASP A 283 -25.49 20.80 -10.31
C ASP A 283 -24.73 19.72 -9.53
N THR A 284 -24.99 19.58 -8.22
CA THR A 284 -24.43 18.50 -7.41
C THR A 284 -24.91 17.13 -7.92
N LEU A 285 -23.97 16.25 -8.26
CA LEU A 285 -24.24 14.88 -8.68
C LEU A 285 -24.28 13.94 -7.46
N PRO A 286 -25.20 12.96 -7.43
CA PRO A 286 -25.27 11.98 -6.36
C PRO A 286 -24.08 11.02 -6.39
N LEU A 287 -23.58 10.66 -5.21
CA LEU A 287 -22.60 9.58 -5.05
C LEU A 287 -23.21 8.25 -5.47
N THR A 288 -22.40 7.37 -6.08
CA THR A 288 -22.78 5.97 -6.30
C THR A 288 -21.97 5.07 -5.39
N ILE A 289 -22.64 4.26 -4.59
CA ILE A 289 -22.02 3.34 -3.64
C ILE A 289 -22.31 1.92 -4.09
N ILE A 290 -21.26 1.13 -4.28
CA ILE A 290 -21.33 -0.26 -4.72
C ILE A 290 -20.78 -1.15 -3.60
N ILE A 291 -21.57 -2.10 -3.14
CA ILE A 291 -21.20 -2.96 -2.01
C ILE A 291 -20.85 -4.37 -2.51
N ASN A 292 -19.63 -4.81 -2.28
CA ASN A 292 -19.17 -6.17 -2.56
C ASN A 292 -19.10 -6.98 -1.26
N ASP A 293 -20.24 -7.50 -0.81
CA ASP A 293 -20.35 -8.40 0.34
C ASP A 293 -21.53 -9.36 0.14
N HIS A 294 -21.76 -10.26 1.08
CA HIS A 294 -22.88 -11.21 1.05
C HIS A 294 -24.24 -10.48 0.99
N SER A 295 -25.13 -10.98 0.15
CA SER A 295 -26.46 -10.41 -0.12
C SER A 295 -27.24 -10.13 1.18
N GLU A 296 -27.24 -11.06 2.14
CA GLU A 296 -27.91 -10.87 3.44
C GLU A 296 -27.39 -9.66 4.22
N LYS A 297 -26.06 -9.43 4.22
CA LYS A 297 -25.48 -8.26 4.89
C LYS A 297 -25.85 -6.97 4.16
N ILE A 298 -25.90 -6.98 2.82
CA ILE A 298 -26.31 -5.82 2.02
C ILE A 298 -27.77 -5.47 2.30
N ILE A 299 -28.65 -6.48 2.38
CA ILE A 299 -30.06 -6.31 2.74
C ILE A 299 -30.17 -5.66 4.12
N ASN A 300 -29.43 -6.16 5.11
CA ASN A 300 -29.43 -5.60 6.47
C ASN A 300 -28.86 -4.18 6.51
N LEU A 301 -27.81 -3.89 5.74
CA LEU A 301 -27.25 -2.54 5.59
C LEU A 301 -28.31 -1.57 5.04
N LYS A 302 -29.02 -1.93 3.97
CA LYS A 302 -30.10 -1.11 3.40
C LYS A 302 -31.21 -0.84 4.41
N ARG A 303 -31.64 -1.86 5.16
CA ARG A 303 -32.63 -1.71 6.25
C ARG A 303 -32.14 -0.77 7.34
N ASN A 304 -30.88 -0.91 7.76
CA ASN A 304 -30.28 -0.06 8.78
C ASN A 304 -30.19 1.41 8.33
N LEU A 305 -29.83 1.66 7.06
CA LEU A 305 -29.80 3.01 6.49
C LEU A 305 -31.19 3.68 6.52
N LEU A 306 -32.25 2.94 6.14
CA LEU A 306 -33.63 3.44 6.22
C LEU A 306 -34.07 3.67 7.67
N SER A 307 -33.69 2.77 8.59
CA SER A 307 -33.98 2.93 10.02
C SER A 307 -33.33 4.20 10.57
N ILE A 308 -32.03 4.42 10.31
CA ILE A 308 -31.30 5.62 10.75
C ILE A 308 -31.99 6.90 10.24
N ASN A 309 -32.39 6.93 8.97
CA ASN A 309 -33.10 8.08 8.41
C ASN A 309 -34.41 8.37 9.15
N SER A 310 -35.17 7.33 9.50
CA SER A 310 -36.44 7.48 10.22
C SER A 310 -36.26 7.91 11.68
N THR A 311 -35.18 7.49 12.35
CA THR A 311 -34.97 7.76 13.78
C THR A 311 -34.19 9.04 14.06
N GLU A 312 -33.26 9.40 13.18
CA GLU A 312 -32.37 10.55 13.34
C GLU A 312 -32.82 11.78 12.53
N ASN A 313 -33.97 11.71 11.84
CA ASN A 313 -34.47 12.75 10.91
C ASN A 313 -33.41 13.16 9.86
N HIS A 314 -32.70 12.18 9.32
CA HIS A 314 -31.83 12.39 8.17
C HIS A 314 -32.66 12.21 6.88
N ASP A 315 -32.88 13.29 6.14
CA ASP A 315 -33.54 13.29 4.82
C ASP A 315 -32.60 12.79 3.70
N LEU A 316 -31.92 11.66 3.93
CA LEU A 316 -30.94 11.08 3.02
C LEU A 316 -31.42 9.77 2.40
N LEU A 317 -32.19 9.86 1.32
CA LEU A 317 -32.71 8.69 0.63
C LEU A 317 -31.69 8.13 -0.38
N PHE A 318 -31.71 6.82 -0.57
CA PHE A 318 -30.92 6.18 -1.63
C PHE A 318 -31.80 5.70 -2.79
N ASN A 319 -31.24 5.70 -3.99
CA ASN A 319 -31.79 5.03 -5.16
C ASN A 319 -31.01 3.74 -5.43
N ASP A 320 -31.68 2.60 -5.36
CA ASP A 320 -31.11 1.29 -5.66
C ASP A 320 -31.73 0.64 -6.92
N GLY A 321 -32.55 1.39 -7.66
CA GLY A 321 -33.24 0.87 -8.84
C GLY A 321 -34.19 -0.30 -8.54
N TYR A 322 -34.68 -0.43 -7.30
CA TYR A 322 -35.52 -1.54 -6.85
C TYR A 322 -34.81 -2.91 -6.91
N GLU A 323 -33.49 -2.93 -6.68
CA GLU A 323 -32.63 -4.13 -6.73
C GLU A 323 -33.23 -5.35 -6.02
N MET A 324 -33.90 -5.17 -4.88
CA MET A 324 -34.44 -6.29 -4.09
C MET A 324 -35.64 -6.99 -4.73
N TYR A 325 -36.34 -6.33 -5.66
CA TYR A 325 -37.53 -6.88 -6.32
C TYR A 325 -37.22 -7.21 -7.77
N HIS A 326 -36.78 -6.20 -8.51
CA HIS A 326 -36.39 -6.29 -9.90
C HIS A 326 -35.57 -5.04 -10.23
N PHE A 327 -34.28 -5.21 -10.48
CA PHE A 327 -33.42 -4.08 -10.79
C PHE A 327 -33.81 -3.42 -12.11
N CYS A 328 -34.07 -2.12 -12.06
CA CYS A 328 -34.34 -1.29 -13.23
C CYS A 328 -33.20 -0.29 -13.44
N SER A 329 -32.34 -0.57 -14.42
CA SER A 329 -31.19 0.29 -14.77
C SER A 329 -31.60 1.71 -15.13
N THR A 330 -32.72 1.89 -15.84
CA THR A 330 -33.26 3.22 -16.18
C THR A 330 -33.58 4.05 -14.94
N ILE A 331 -34.22 3.45 -13.92
CA ILE A 331 -34.56 4.15 -12.68
C ILE A 331 -33.29 4.47 -11.90
N PHE A 332 -32.34 3.54 -11.84
CA PHE A 332 -31.05 3.74 -11.17
C PHE A 332 -30.23 4.88 -11.80
N SER A 333 -30.18 4.95 -13.14
CA SER A 333 -29.37 5.91 -13.89
C SER A 333 -29.97 7.32 -13.97
N ASN A 334 -31.29 7.48 -13.80
CA ASN A 334 -31.93 8.79 -13.79
C ASN A 334 -31.31 9.72 -12.74
N SER A 335 -31.26 11.02 -13.02
CA SER A 335 -30.88 12.06 -12.06
C SER A 335 -31.96 12.27 -11.00
N PRO A 336 -31.61 12.76 -9.79
CA PRO A 336 -32.62 13.02 -8.77
C PRO A 336 -33.54 14.16 -9.22
N LEU A 337 -34.83 14.03 -8.90
CA LEU A 337 -35.77 15.13 -9.04
C LEU A 337 -35.47 16.14 -7.94
N LEU A 338 -35.26 17.40 -8.32
CA LEU A 338 -34.86 18.47 -7.40
C LEU A 338 -36.00 19.46 -7.20
N HIS A 339 -36.34 19.70 -5.93
CA HIS A 339 -37.09 20.89 -5.53
C HIS A 339 -36.08 21.96 -5.11
N LEU A 340 -36.04 23.08 -5.83
CA LEU A 340 -35.06 24.14 -5.62
C LEU A 340 -35.59 25.22 -4.67
N GLN A 341 -34.67 25.90 -3.99
CA GLN A 341 -34.97 27.11 -3.23
C GLN A 341 -35.48 28.24 -4.14
N PRO A 342 -36.12 29.29 -3.60
CA PRO A 342 -36.61 30.42 -4.40
C PRO A 342 -35.57 31.10 -5.28
N ASN A 343 -34.28 31.06 -4.90
CA ASN A 343 -33.17 31.59 -5.69
C ASN A 343 -32.79 30.72 -6.91
N GLY A 344 -33.35 29.52 -7.03
CA GLY A 344 -33.11 28.56 -8.12
C GLY A 344 -31.69 27.98 -8.19
N GLN A 345 -30.82 28.28 -7.21
CA GLN A 345 -29.41 27.85 -7.23
C GLN A 345 -29.14 26.64 -6.33
N LYS A 346 -29.93 26.49 -5.28
CA LYS A 346 -29.72 25.49 -4.23
C LYS A 346 -30.91 24.54 -4.16
N THR A 347 -30.60 23.28 -3.87
CA THR A 347 -31.61 22.25 -3.64
C THR A 347 -32.20 22.43 -2.24
N GLN A 348 -33.53 22.49 -2.18
CA GLN A 348 -34.31 22.39 -0.95
C GLN A 348 -34.58 20.93 -0.61
N MET A 349 -34.95 20.11 -1.60
CA MET A 349 -35.22 18.68 -1.44
C MET A 349 -34.86 17.92 -2.72
N ALA A 350 -34.43 16.67 -2.59
CA ALA A 350 -34.15 15.77 -3.71
C ALA A 350 -34.94 14.46 -3.54
N SER A 351 -35.35 13.83 -4.63
CA SER A 351 -36.03 12.52 -4.58
C SER A 351 -35.13 11.40 -4.02
N TYR A 352 -33.82 11.56 -4.14
CA TYR A 352 -32.78 10.76 -3.48
C TYR A 352 -31.47 11.54 -3.45
N ASN A 353 -30.53 11.11 -2.59
CA ASN A 353 -29.28 11.81 -2.31
C ASN A 353 -28.06 11.01 -2.80
N TYR A 354 -28.12 9.69 -2.75
CA TYR A 354 -27.06 8.81 -3.24
C TYR A 354 -27.65 7.57 -3.90
N ARG A 355 -26.82 6.84 -4.65
CA ARG A 355 -27.16 5.54 -5.25
C ARG A 355 -26.49 4.44 -4.44
N LEU A 356 -27.16 3.30 -4.30
CA LEU A 356 -26.65 2.15 -3.55
C LEU A 356 -27.00 0.85 -4.26
N LEU A 357 -26.00 0.05 -4.62
CA LEU A 357 -26.20 -1.20 -5.35
C LEU A 357 -25.24 -2.29 -4.87
N SER A 358 -25.61 -3.57 -4.96
CA SER A 358 -24.63 -4.65 -4.82
C SER A 358 -23.66 -4.68 -6.01
N PHE A 359 -22.47 -5.20 -5.78
CA PHE A 359 -21.48 -5.40 -6.83
C PHE A 359 -21.95 -6.38 -7.90
N GLU A 360 -22.66 -7.44 -7.50
CA GLU A 360 -23.20 -8.44 -8.42
C GLU A 360 -24.20 -7.83 -9.42
N THR A 361 -25.16 -7.05 -8.92
CA THR A 361 -26.12 -6.34 -9.79
C THR A 361 -25.44 -5.31 -10.66
N TYR A 362 -24.50 -4.54 -10.09
CA TYR A 362 -23.73 -3.53 -10.83
C TYR A 362 -22.98 -4.15 -12.00
N GLN A 363 -22.26 -5.26 -11.77
CA GLN A 363 -21.48 -5.92 -12.80
C GLN A 363 -22.38 -6.52 -13.89
N SER A 364 -23.50 -7.13 -13.50
CA SER A 364 -24.46 -7.75 -14.44
C SER A 364 -25.13 -6.73 -15.37
N HIS A 365 -25.23 -5.47 -14.96
CA HIS A 365 -25.90 -4.39 -15.71
C HIS A 365 -24.96 -3.24 -16.06
N LYS A 366 -23.65 -3.46 -16.03
CA LYS A 366 -22.65 -2.39 -16.20
C LYS A 366 -22.77 -1.63 -17.52
N SER A 367 -23.19 -2.31 -18.59
CA SER A 367 -23.44 -1.70 -19.91
C SER A 367 -24.60 -0.70 -19.89
N ASP A 368 -25.58 -0.92 -19.01
CA ASP A 368 -26.82 -0.17 -18.97
C ASP A 368 -26.77 0.97 -17.94
N ILE A 369 -25.89 0.85 -16.95
CA ILE A 369 -25.64 1.87 -15.94
C ILE A 369 -24.74 2.97 -16.53
N GLN A 370 -25.36 4.04 -17.00
CA GLN A 370 -24.65 5.20 -17.53
C GLN A 370 -24.20 6.14 -16.41
N ILE A 371 -22.90 6.16 -16.13
CA ILE A 371 -22.25 7.15 -15.25
C ILE A 371 -21.09 7.75 -16.04
N ASP A 372 -21.12 9.06 -16.28
CA ASP A 372 -20.12 9.74 -17.10
C ASP A 372 -18.79 9.90 -16.34
N ARG A 373 -17.72 9.32 -16.92
CA ARG A 373 -16.32 9.41 -16.46
C ARG A 373 -16.15 9.41 -14.93
N PRO A 374 -16.63 8.36 -14.23
CA PRO A 374 -16.57 8.34 -12.79
C PRO A 374 -15.13 8.32 -12.29
N THR A 375 -14.89 8.99 -11.17
CA THR A 375 -13.74 8.69 -10.32
C THR A 375 -14.11 7.50 -9.44
N HIS A 376 -13.38 6.40 -9.60
CA HIS A 376 -13.56 5.20 -8.81
C HIS A 376 -12.76 5.30 -7.52
N ILE A 377 -13.42 5.00 -6.40
CA ILE A 377 -12.81 4.93 -5.08
C ILE A 377 -13.01 3.52 -4.57
N ILE A 378 -11.93 2.76 -4.45
CA ILE A 378 -11.95 1.38 -3.97
C ILE A 378 -11.49 1.40 -2.52
N ILE A 379 -12.37 1.01 -1.59
CA ILE A 379 -12.05 0.94 -0.17
C ILE A 379 -11.92 -0.53 0.22
N ASN A 380 -10.97 -0.87 1.10
CA ASN A 380 -10.73 -2.23 1.61
C ASN A 380 -10.49 -3.27 0.49
N ASN A 381 -9.87 -2.87 -0.62
CA ASN A 381 -9.71 -3.72 -1.81
C ASN A 381 -11.03 -4.38 -2.23
N ALA A 382 -12.14 -3.65 -2.12
CA ALA A 382 -13.48 -4.18 -2.41
C ALA A 382 -13.58 -4.85 -3.77
N ILE A 383 -12.81 -4.40 -4.75
CA ILE A 383 -12.71 -4.98 -6.09
C ILE A 383 -11.26 -4.95 -6.56
N ASN A 384 -10.91 -5.77 -7.56
CA ASN A 384 -9.65 -5.62 -8.25
C ASN A 384 -9.75 -4.51 -9.30
N VAL A 385 -8.66 -3.77 -9.53
CA VAL A 385 -8.61 -2.75 -10.61
C VAL A 385 -8.78 -3.39 -11.97
N VAL A 386 -8.38 -4.66 -12.10
CA VAL A 386 -8.62 -5.50 -13.27
C VAL A 386 -10.12 -5.58 -13.61
N ASP A 387 -10.99 -5.56 -12.60
CA ASP A 387 -12.45 -5.59 -12.79
C ASP A 387 -13.00 -4.28 -13.41
N LEU A 388 -12.16 -3.24 -13.51
CA LEU A 388 -12.44 -1.95 -14.14
C LEU A 388 -11.90 -1.83 -15.58
N GLN A 389 -11.26 -2.86 -16.14
CA GLN A 389 -10.39 -2.79 -17.34
C GLN A 389 -10.99 -2.28 -18.66
N ASN A 390 -12.29 -1.99 -18.73
CA ASN A 390 -12.90 -1.36 -19.91
C ASN A 390 -13.13 0.15 -19.76
N THR A 391 -12.60 0.78 -18.70
CA THR A 391 -12.86 2.19 -18.35
C THR A 391 -11.57 3.01 -18.51
N ILE A 392 -11.02 3.09 -19.73
CA ILE A 392 -9.73 3.73 -20.06
C ILE A 392 -9.66 5.24 -19.69
N GLN A 393 -10.77 5.85 -19.26
CA GLN A 393 -10.86 7.28 -18.91
C GLN A 393 -11.15 7.59 -17.43
N SER A 394 -11.19 6.60 -16.54
CA SER A 394 -11.57 6.80 -15.13
C SER A 394 -10.37 6.91 -14.19
N ASN A 395 -10.42 7.85 -13.25
CA ASN A 395 -9.42 7.94 -12.17
C ASN A 395 -9.70 6.88 -11.10
N VAL A 396 -8.67 6.18 -10.58
CA VAL A 396 -8.84 5.13 -9.56
C VAL A 396 -8.05 5.47 -8.28
N LEU A 397 -8.77 5.53 -7.16
CA LEU A 397 -8.26 5.84 -5.83
C LEU A 397 -8.41 4.61 -4.93
N LYS A 398 -7.32 4.04 -4.40
CA LYS A 398 -7.36 2.87 -3.50
C LYS A 398 -7.11 3.25 -2.04
N ILE A 399 -8.10 3.05 -1.20
CA ILE A 399 -8.08 3.40 0.22
C ILE A 399 -8.15 2.11 1.05
N SER A 400 -7.28 2.01 2.04
CA SER A 400 -7.05 0.75 2.76
C SER A 400 -8.04 0.50 3.89
N ASN A 401 -8.70 1.53 4.42
CA ASN A 401 -9.69 1.40 5.51
C ASN A 401 -10.89 2.36 5.33
N ILE A 402 -12.09 1.90 5.70
CA ILE A 402 -13.33 2.70 5.81
C ILE A 402 -13.23 3.75 6.95
N GLU A 403 -12.50 3.43 8.03
CA GLU A 403 -12.33 4.33 9.19
C GLU A 403 -11.35 5.47 8.96
N ASP A 404 -10.68 5.51 7.81
CA ASP A 404 -9.99 6.71 7.36
C ASP A 404 -11.05 7.76 7.01
N ILE A 405 -11.58 8.42 8.05
CA ILE A 405 -12.46 9.62 8.03
C ILE A 405 -11.89 10.70 7.10
N GLU A 406 -10.64 10.58 6.69
CA GLU A 406 -9.96 11.39 5.69
C GLU A 406 -10.53 11.23 4.27
N LEU A 407 -11.16 10.12 3.89
CA LEU A 407 -11.88 10.00 2.60
C LEU A 407 -12.95 11.10 2.45
N LEU A 408 -13.59 11.43 3.58
CA LEU A 408 -14.54 12.53 3.71
C LEU A 408 -13.90 13.93 3.62
N ASN A 409 -12.59 14.05 3.84
CA ASN A 409 -11.81 15.28 3.69
C ASN A 409 -11.12 15.37 2.30
N LEU A 410 -10.74 14.22 1.72
CA LEU A 410 -10.23 14.06 0.35
C LEU A 410 -11.27 14.50 -0.68
N LEU A 411 -12.50 14.03 -0.49
CA LEU A 411 -13.67 14.47 -1.25
C LEU A 411 -14.20 15.83 -0.76
N GLY A 412 -13.59 16.40 0.29
CA GLY A 412 -14.18 17.45 1.12
C GLY A 412 -13.62 18.85 0.94
N ALA A 413 -12.46 19.02 0.29
CA ALA A 413 -11.74 20.30 0.20
C ALA A 413 -12.28 21.26 -0.86
#